data_AF-A0A5C6BXF2-F1
#
_entry.id   AF-A0A5C6BXF2-F1
#
_cell.length_a   1.000
_cell.length_b   1.000
_cell.length_c   1.000
_cell.angle_alpha   90.00
_cell.angle_beta   90.00
_cell.angle_gamma   90.00
#
_symmetry.space_group_name_H-M   'P 1'
#
loop_
_entity.id
_entity.type
_entity.pdbx_description
1 polymer ?
#
loop_
_entity_poly.entity_id
_entity_poly.type
_entity_poly.pdbx_seq_one_letter_code
_entity_poly.pdbx_strand_id
1 'polypeptide(L)'
;MPPGSSLNRLSEAYPSVPWAMSQHHVDETALSLHQPHPWAKEGLEIASCENDSWCGFLRPKTDVVGWWWLWPETVQLVQWWKADLERRLKRPLKSSERMLLTSTGSNLYRDSSRNAQSSFSNKWSRLCSRVNKAEGKNAVPGLPFGTLRDQMSNWLGGDQNRAVLASVALAHGIPHKGDKLLFKHYSNRPWAHLFEAQKEYRQLLQPIFDGVPDPLATHDPLAG
;
A
#
# COMPACT_ATOMS: atom_id res chain seq x y z
N MET A 1 8.77 34.12 27.44
CA MET A 1 8.76 32.65 27.65
C MET A 1 8.42 31.99 26.34
N PRO A 2 9.22 31.05 25.81
CA PRO A 2 8.87 30.39 24.56
C PRO A 2 7.74 29.38 24.79
N PRO A 3 6.84 29.16 23.82
CA PRO A 3 5.80 28.16 23.93
C PRO A 3 6.43 26.78 23.77
N GLY A 4 6.39 25.98 24.83
CA GLY A 4 6.75 24.56 24.82
C GLY A 4 5.93 23.82 23.78
N SER A 5 6.62 23.14 22.86
CA SER A 5 6.05 22.41 21.74
C SER A 5 5.11 21.29 22.24
N SER A 6 4.01 21.12 21.52
CA SER A 6 3.02 20.03 21.66
C SER A 6 3.57 18.61 21.53
N LEU A 7 4.87 18.47 21.26
CA LEU A 7 5.60 17.20 21.20
C LEU A 7 5.87 16.60 22.58
N ASN A 8 6.05 17.41 23.62
CA ASN A 8 6.45 16.91 24.96
C ASN A 8 5.31 16.27 25.76
N ARG A 9 4.04 16.53 25.44
CA ARG A 9 2.89 15.90 26.14
C ARG A 9 2.46 14.57 25.53
N LEU A 10 2.99 14.20 24.37
CA LEU A 10 2.64 12.96 23.67
C LEU A 10 3.59 11.80 23.97
N SER A 11 4.81 12.10 24.43
CA SER A 11 5.81 11.10 24.87
C SER A 11 5.47 10.45 26.22
N GLU A 12 4.76 11.15 27.10
CA GLU A 12 4.43 10.64 28.44
C GLU A 12 3.24 9.65 28.45
N ALA A 13 2.42 9.62 27.40
CA ALA A 13 1.20 8.81 27.37
C ALA A 13 1.36 7.44 26.69
N TYR A 14 2.39 7.20 25.87
CA TYR A 14 2.49 5.98 25.03
C TYR A 14 3.95 5.52 24.78
N PRO A 15 4.59 4.83 25.75
CA PRO A 15 5.97 4.36 25.62
C PRO A 15 6.16 3.13 24.69
N SER A 16 5.08 2.50 24.21
CA SER A 16 5.12 1.24 23.44
C SER A 16 4.88 1.39 21.93
N VAL A 17 4.63 2.60 21.43
CA VAL A 17 4.40 2.83 19.99
C VAL A 17 5.71 3.26 19.35
N PRO A 18 6.29 2.52 18.38
CA PRO A 18 7.44 2.99 17.62
C PRO A 18 7.00 4.19 16.76
N TRP A 19 7.26 5.40 17.23
CA TRP A 19 6.92 6.66 16.55
C TRP A 19 7.85 7.00 15.38
N ALA A 20 8.35 6.00 14.67
CA ALA A 20 9.22 6.20 13.50
C ALA A 20 8.48 6.13 12.14
N MET A 21 7.14 6.09 12.11
CA MET A 21 6.44 6.39 10.86
C MET A 21 6.40 7.90 10.68
N SER A 22 7.38 8.40 9.94
CA SER A 22 7.32 9.72 9.32
C SER A 22 5.95 9.84 8.67
N GLN A 23 5.19 10.86 9.09
CA GLN A 23 4.07 11.30 8.29
C GLN A 23 4.60 11.55 6.88
N HIS A 24 3.81 11.19 5.88
CA HIS A 24 4.08 11.30 4.44
C HIS A 24 4.69 10.04 3.79
N HIS A 25 3.82 9.29 3.09
CA HIS A 25 4.10 8.30 2.03
C HIS A 25 4.34 6.86 2.48
N VAL A 26 4.13 5.92 1.56
CA VAL A 26 4.61 4.53 1.71
C VAL A 26 6.13 4.58 1.52
N ASP A 27 6.84 4.69 2.64
CA ASP A 27 8.27 4.44 2.74
C ASP A 27 8.51 2.99 3.18
N GLU A 28 9.76 2.60 3.38
CA GLU A 28 10.06 1.23 3.82
C GLU A 28 9.45 0.90 5.19
N THR A 29 9.16 1.89 6.02
CA THR A 29 8.59 1.69 7.36
C THR A 29 7.11 1.35 7.34
N ALA A 30 6.43 1.62 6.22
CA ALA A 30 5.04 1.24 6.00
C ALA A 30 4.86 -0.24 5.64
N LEU A 31 5.95 -0.98 5.39
CA LEU A 31 5.91 -2.40 5.03
C LEU A 31 6.33 -3.29 6.18
N SER A 32 5.60 -4.40 6.36
CA SER A 32 5.96 -5.47 7.27
C SER A 32 5.90 -6.79 6.50
N LEU A 33 7.03 -7.18 5.91
CA LEU A 33 7.12 -8.37 5.05
C LEU A 33 7.49 -9.60 5.87
N HIS A 34 6.97 -10.77 5.45
CA HIS A 34 7.25 -12.10 6.00
C HIS A 34 7.21 -12.14 7.53
N GLN A 35 6.09 -11.69 8.09
CA GLN A 35 5.87 -11.67 9.54
C GLN A 35 4.37 -11.57 9.86
N PRO A 36 3.95 -11.98 11.07
CA PRO A 36 2.60 -11.76 11.54
C PRO A 36 2.25 -10.27 11.57
N HIS A 37 0.96 -9.94 11.44
CA HIS A 37 0.53 -8.54 11.48
C HIS A 37 1.05 -7.84 12.76
N PRO A 38 1.62 -6.63 12.67
CA PRO A 38 2.22 -5.95 13.82
C PRO A 38 1.28 -5.84 15.03
N TRP A 39 0.00 -5.53 14.79
CA TRP A 39 -1.03 -5.43 15.83
C TRP A 39 -1.63 -6.76 16.32
N ALA A 40 -1.23 -7.92 15.79
CA ALA A 40 -1.75 -9.20 16.28
C ALA A 40 -1.39 -9.42 17.77
N LYS A 41 -0.21 -8.94 18.19
CA LYS A 41 0.23 -8.95 19.60
C LYS A 41 -0.41 -7.86 20.46
N GLU A 42 -1.08 -6.89 19.83
CA GLU A 42 -1.72 -5.73 20.48
C GLU A 42 -3.24 -5.91 20.63
N GLY A 43 -3.78 -7.10 20.32
CA GLY A 43 -5.19 -7.44 20.48
C GLY A 43 -6.00 -7.43 19.19
N LEU A 44 -5.38 -7.25 18.02
CA LEU A 44 -6.07 -7.46 16.76
C LEU A 44 -6.32 -8.97 16.54
N GLU A 45 -7.58 -9.39 16.65
CA GLU A 45 -8.00 -10.78 16.47
C GLU A 45 -8.05 -11.16 14.98
N ILE A 46 -6.89 -11.49 14.42
CA ILE A 46 -6.76 -12.02 13.06
C ILE A 46 -5.92 -13.29 13.02
N ALA A 47 -6.21 -14.17 12.06
CA ALA A 47 -5.30 -15.25 11.72
C ALA A 47 -4.14 -14.68 10.91
N SER A 48 -2.93 -14.70 11.48
CA SER A 48 -1.71 -14.26 10.80
C SER A 48 -0.49 -15.11 11.17
N CYS A 49 0.46 -15.22 10.25
CA CYS A 49 1.66 -16.06 10.39
C CYS A 49 2.91 -15.41 9.78
N GLU A 50 4.06 -16.07 9.94
CA GLU A 50 5.38 -15.63 9.44
C GLU A 50 5.47 -15.54 7.90
N ASN A 51 4.49 -16.08 7.17
CA ASN A 51 4.44 -15.96 5.71
C ASN A 51 3.58 -14.79 5.22
N ASP A 52 2.91 -14.07 6.13
CA ASP A 52 2.12 -12.90 5.76
C ASP A 52 2.99 -11.68 5.50
N SER A 53 2.43 -10.74 4.74
CA SER A 53 3.04 -9.44 4.49
C SER A 53 1.99 -8.36 4.53
N TRP A 54 2.35 -7.19 5.02
CA TRP A 54 1.42 -6.12 5.35
C TRP A 54 1.93 -4.77 4.88
N CYS A 55 0.99 -3.90 4.53
CA CYS A 55 1.23 -2.47 4.35
C CYS A 55 0.30 -1.69 5.27
N GLY A 56 0.85 -0.77 6.05
CA GLY A 56 0.10 0.01 7.03
C GLY A 56 0.58 1.46 7.06
N PHE A 57 -0.35 2.41 6.96
CA PHE A 57 -0.02 3.83 7.11
C PHE A 57 -1.25 4.69 7.44
N LEU A 58 -1.01 5.91 7.93
CA LEU A 58 -2.03 6.95 8.07
C LEU A 58 -2.22 7.69 6.73
N ARG A 59 -3.45 7.68 6.22
CA ARG A 59 -3.77 8.36 4.95
C ARG A 59 -3.68 9.88 5.12
N PRO A 60 -2.77 10.59 4.43
CA PRO A 60 -2.51 12.01 4.71
C PRO A 60 -3.70 12.95 4.54
N LYS A 61 -4.63 12.64 3.63
CA LYS A 61 -5.80 13.49 3.37
C LYS A 61 -6.89 13.34 4.46
N THR A 62 -6.92 12.22 5.17
CA THR A 62 -8.01 11.90 6.10
C THR A 62 -7.53 11.53 7.49
N ASP A 63 -6.22 11.39 7.74
CA ASP A 63 -5.64 10.84 8.98
C ASP A 63 -6.24 9.49 9.40
N VAL A 64 -6.83 8.79 8.43
CA VAL A 64 -7.43 7.48 8.61
C VAL A 64 -6.34 6.44 8.49
N VAL A 65 -6.18 5.61 9.52
CA VAL A 65 -5.31 4.43 9.43
C VAL A 65 -5.88 3.42 8.46
N GLY A 66 -5.02 2.90 7.59
CA GLY A 66 -5.30 1.79 6.70
C GLY A 66 -4.26 0.70 6.89
N TRP A 67 -4.74 -0.54 6.88
CA TRP A 67 -3.90 -1.73 6.80
C TRP A 67 -4.41 -2.60 5.66
N TRP A 68 -3.47 -3.21 4.96
CA TRP A 68 -3.73 -4.11 3.84
C TRP A 68 -2.82 -5.33 3.94
N TRP A 69 -3.40 -6.51 3.75
CA TRP A 69 -2.64 -7.72 3.45
C TRP A 69 -2.03 -7.58 2.05
N LEU A 70 -0.73 -7.85 1.92
CA LEU A 70 -0.02 -7.81 0.65
C LEU A 70 -0.02 -9.20 0.03
N TRP A 71 -0.49 -9.26 -1.22
CA TRP A 71 -0.47 -10.51 -1.98
C TRP A 71 0.97 -10.96 -2.26
N PRO A 72 1.23 -12.27 -2.34
CA PRO A 72 2.55 -12.79 -2.70
C PRO A 72 3.14 -12.14 -3.96
N GLU A 73 2.32 -11.92 -4.98
CA GLU A 73 2.70 -11.24 -6.22
C GLU A 73 3.15 -9.80 -5.96
N THR A 74 2.45 -9.08 -5.09
CA THR A 74 2.81 -7.69 -4.71
C THR A 74 4.12 -7.67 -3.92
N VAL A 75 4.30 -8.59 -2.98
CA VAL A 75 5.54 -8.71 -2.18
C VAL A 75 6.73 -8.97 -3.09
N GLN A 76 6.59 -9.93 -4.01
CA GLN A 76 7.62 -10.26 -4.98
C GLN A 76 8.00 -9.05 -5.85
N LEU A 77 7.01 -8.36 -6.44
CA LEU A 77 7.24 -7.17 -7.26
C LEU A 77 7.91 -6.03 -6.46
N VAL A 78 7.55 -5.85 -5.20
CA VAL A 78 8.18 -4.87 -4.30
C VAL A 78 9.65 -5.22 -4.05
N GLN A 79 9.95 -6.48 -3.75
CA GLN A 79 11.32 -6.94 -3.51
C GLN A 79 12.19 -6.79 -4.76
N TRP A 80 11.65 -7.15 -5.93
CA TRP A 80 12.32 -6.96 -7.22
C TRP A 80 12.59 -5.51 -7.53
N TRP A 81 11.56 -4.67 -7.36
CA TRP A 81 11.67 -3.24 -7.59
C TRP A 81 12.80 -2.65 -6.74
N LYS A 82 12.87 -3.02 -5.45
CA LYS A 82 13.93 -2.58 -4.55
C LYS A 82 15.31 -3.01 -5.07
N ALA A 83 15.51 -4.30 -5.33
CA ALA A 83 16.80 -4.83 -5.77
C ALA A 83 17.27 -4.21 -7.11
N ASP A 84 16.37 -4.11 -8.09
CA ASP A 84 16.65 -3.49 -9.38
C ASP A 84 16.98 -1.99 -9.26
N LEU A 85 16.26 -1.27 -8.39
CA LEU A 85 16.50 0.14 -8.16
C LEU A 85 17.84 0.38 -7.45
N GLU A 86 18.19 -0.40 -6.43
CA GLU A 86 19.49 -0.32 -5.73
C GLU A 86 20.65 -0.58 -6.69
N ARG A 87 20.52 -1.58 -7.56
CA ARG A 87 21.48 -1.88 -8.64
C ARG A 87 21.65 -0.70 -9.60
N ARG A 88 20.56 -0.08 -10.05
CA ARG A 88 20.61 1.08 -10.97
C ARG A 88 21.19 2.33 -10.30
N LEU A 89 20.84 2.56 -9.04
CA LEU A 89 21.34 3.70 -8.25
C LEU A 89 22.76 3.47 -7.73
N LYS A 90 23.26 2.24 -7.78
CA LYS A 90 24.57 1.82 -7.26
C LYS A 90 24.74 2.14 -5.76
N ARG A 91 23.66 2.02 -5.00
CA ARG A 91 23.62 2.21 -3.55
C ARG A 91 22.38 1.56 -2.95
N PRO A 92 22.40 1.19 -1.66
CA PRO A 92 21.18 0.80 -0.95
C PRO A 92 20.18 1.97 -0.87
N LEU A 93 18.89 1.64 -0.79
CA LEU A 93 17.86 2.59 -0.43
C LEU A 93 17.96 2.92 1.06
N LYS A 94 17.77 4.19 1.40
CA LYS A 94 17.66 4.61 2.80
C LYS A 94 16.24 4.33 3.27
N SER A 95 16.08 3.96 4.54
CA SER A 95 14.77 3.72 5.14
C SER A 95 13.82 4.92 5.05
N SER A 96 14.37 6.14 5.01
CA SER A 96 13.61 7.40 4.86
C SER A 96 13.23 7.73 3.42
N GLU A 97 13.72 6.98 2.43
CA GLU A 97 13.35 7.18 1.03
C GLU A 97 12.00 6.52 0.72
N ARG A 98 11.27 7.10 -0.23
CA ARG A 98 10.06 6.47 -0.73
C ARG A 98 10.42 5.25 -1.54
N MET A 99 9.54 4.27 -1.52
CA MET A 99 9.72 3.06 -2.31
C MET A 99 9.77 3.34 -3.81
N LEU A 100 8.86 4.18 -4.31
CA LEU A 100 8.69 4.41 -5.76
C LEU A 100 9.50 5.63 -6.21
N LEU A 101 10.74 5.37 -6.64
CA LEU A 101 11.67 6.36 -7.17
C LEU A 101 11.82 6.28 -8.70
N THR A 102 12.39 7.31 -9.29
CA THR A 102 12.90 7.27 -10.66
C THR A 102 14.24 6.53 -10.71
N SER A 103 14.73 6.20 -11.91
CA SER A 103 16.07 5.63 -12.11
C SER A 103 17.21 6.56 -11.66
N THR A 104 16.91 7.84 -11.40
CA THR A 104 17.84 8.83 -10.86
C THR A 104 17.68 9.03 -9.34
N GLY A 105 16.80 8.26 -8.69
CA GLY A 105 16.58 8.30 -7.24
C GLY A 105 15.63 9.40 -6.78
N SER A 106 14.94 10.09 -7.68
CA SER A 106 13.95 11.12 -7.32
C SER A 106 12.59 10.48 -7.04
N ASN A 107 11.78 11.07 -6.15
CA ASN A 107 10.44 10.55 -5.85
C ASN A 107 9.55 10.55 -7.10
N LEU A 108 8.87 9.43 -7.36
CA LEU A 108 7.92 9.34 -8.46
C LEU A 108 6.66 10.18 -8.20
N TYR A 109 6.23 10.23 -6.93
CA TYR A 109 5.22 11.17 -6.43
C TYR A 109 5.88 12.52 -6.10
N ARG A 110 5.34 13.62 -6.62
CA ARG A 110 5.93 14.97 -6.50
C ARG A 110 5.10 15.87 -5.58
N ASP A 111 5.47 15.97 -4.30
CA ASP A 111 4.67 16.69 -3.29
C ASP A 111 4.41 18.16 -3.63
N SER A 112 5.41 18.83 -4.17
CA SER A 112 5.35 20.24 -4.55
C SER A 112 4.52 20.49 -5.82
N SER A 113 4.03 19.44 -6.50
CA SER A 113 3.30 19.57 -7.74
C SER A 113 1.79 19.51 -7.52
N ARG A 114 1.06 20.44 -8.17
CA ARG A 114 -0.41 20.39 -8.29
C ARG A 114 -0.90 19.09 -8.93
N ASN A 115 -0.05 18.41 -9.70
CA ASN A 115 -0.30 17.12 -10.35
C ASN A 115 0.69 16.06 -9.83
N ALA A 116 0.79 15.89 -8.51
CA ALA A 116 1.77 15.02 -7.84
C ALA A 116 1.81 13.57 -8.38
N GLN A 117 0.68 13.05 -8.86
CA GLN A 117 0.54 11.68 -9.38
C GLN A 117 0.81 11.54 -10.89
N SER A 118 1.04 12.64 -11.62
CA SER A 118 1.17 12.63 -13.09
C SER A 118 2.25 11.66 -13.61
N SER A 119 3.33 11.45 -12.87
CA SER A 119 4.36 10.48 -13.24
C SER A 119 3.84 9.04 -13.31
N PHE A 120 2.94 8.67 -12.39
CA PHE A 120 2.27 7.37 -12.38
C PHE A 120 1.33 7.23 -13.56
N SER A 121 0.46 8.22 -13.75
CA SER A 121 -0.49 8.24 -14.88
C SER A 121 0.24 8.13 -16.22
N ASN A 122 1.35 8.85 -16.39
CA ASN A 122 2.14 8.79 -17.62
C ASN A 122 2.79 7.42 -17.84
N LYS A 123 3.32 6.78 -16.78
CA LYS A 123 3.89 5.43 -16.87
C LYS A 123 2.81 4.40 -17.21
N TRP A 124 1.64 4.50 -16.59
CA TRP A 124 0.48 3.64 -16.86
C TRP A 124 0.01 3.76 -18.31
N SER A 125 -0.27 4.99 -18.79
CA SER A 125 -0.72 5.20 -20.16
C SER A 125 0.29 4.69 -21.19
N ARG A 126 1.60 4.84 -20.92
CA ARG A 126 2.66 4.28 -21.79
C ARG A 126 2.67 2.76 -21.76
N LEU A 127 2.44 2.13 -20.61
CA LEU A 127 2.32 0.68 -20.50
C LEU A 127 1.14 0.16 -21.33
N CYS A 128 -0.07 0.70 -21.13
CA CYS A 128 -1.25 0.30 -21.90
C CYS A 128 -1.05 0.51 -23.40
N SER A 129 -0.40 1.61 -23.80
CA SER A 129 -0.09 1.88 -25.21
C SER A 129 0.87 0.86 -25.81
N ARG A 130 1.88 0.39 -25.05
CA ARG A 130 2.80 -0.65 -25.51
C ARG A 130 2.08 -1.99 -25.67
N VAL A 131 1.23 -2.36 -24.71
CA VAL A 131 0.43 -3.60 -24.78
C VAL A 131 -0.50 -3.56 -25.99
N ASN A 132 -1.27 -2.49 -26.17
CA ASN A 132 -2.15 -2.33 -27.35
C ASN A 132 -1.40 -2.30 -28.68
N LYS A 133 -0.11 -1.93 -28.69
CA LYS A 133 0.73 -2.01 -29.90
C LYS A 133 1.19 -3.44 -30.17
N ALA A 134 1.53 -4.22 -29.14
CA ALA A 134 2.04 -5.58 -29.27
C ALA A 134 0.92 -6.61 -29.50
N GLU A 135 -0.16 -6.51 -28.74
CA GLU A 135 -1.25 -7.50 -28.67
C GLU A 135 -2.47 -7.12 -29.52
N GLY A 136 -2.44 -5.95 -30.17
CA GLY A 136 -3.51 -5.43 -31.00
C GLY A 136 -4.33 -4.32 -30.36
N LYS A 137 -4.96 -3.52 -31.22
CA LYS A 137 -5.73 -2.33 -30.80
C LYS A 137 -6.82 -2.74 -29.82
N ASN A 138 -6.84 -2.09 -28.66
CA ASN A 138 -7.79 -2.34 -27.56
C ASN A 138 -7.65 -3.70 -26.84
N ALA A 139 -6.49 -4.36 -26.93
CA ALA A 139 -6.17 -5.52 -26.10
C ALA A 139 -6.31 -5.23 -24.59
N VAL A 140 -6.01 -4.00 -24.17
CA VAL A 140 -6.32 -3.48 -22.83
C VAL A 140 -7.13 -2.19 -22.90
N PRO A 141 -8.10 -2.01 -21.97
CA PRO A 141 -8.94 -0.82 -21.95
C PRO A 141 -8.13 0.42 -21.55
N GLY A 142 -8.42 1.56 -22.17
CA GLY A 142 -7.76 2.84 -21.94
C GLY A 142 -8.19 3.54 -20.63
N LEU A 143 -8.27 2.80 -19.53
CA LEU A 143 -8.73 3.34 -18.25
C LEU A 143 -7.62 4.14 -17.53
N PRO A 144 -7.97 5.26 -16.85
CA PRO A 144 -7.00 6.03 -16.07
C PRO A 144 -6.35 5.22 -14.94
N PHE A 145 -5.11 5.54 -14.58
CA PHE A 145 -4.38 4.87 -13.50
C PHE A 145 -5.16 4.83 -12.18
N GLY A 146 -5.91 5.88 -11.86
CA GLY A 146 -6.72 5.96 -10.64
C GLY A 146 -7.78 4.86 -10.52
N THR A 147 -8.24 4.29 -11.64
CA THR A 147 -9.28 3.24 -11.65
C THR A 147 -8.80 1.91 -11.09
N LEU A 148 -7.47 1.69 -10.99
CA LEU A 148 -6.91 0.51 -10.32
C LEU A 148 -7.32 0.45 -8.85
N ARG A 149 -7.41 1.61 -8.19
CA ARG A 149 -7.83 1.71 -6.79
C ARG A 149 -9.28 1.26 -6.59
N ASP A 150 -10.11 1.41 -7.61
CA ASP A 150 -11.56 1.19 -7.51
C ASP A 150 -11.93 -0.28 -7.67
N GLN A 151 -11.06 -1.13 -8.24
CA GLN A 151 -11.40 -2.51 -8.61
C GLN A 151 -11.89 -3.34 -7.42
N MET A 152 -11.08 -3.42 -6.36
CA MET A 152 -11.44 -4.18 -5.15
C MET A 152 -12.63 -3.55 -4.42
N SER A 153 -12.69 -2.22 -4.30
CA SER A 153 -13.80 -1.55 -3.61
C SER A 153 -15.12 -1.68 -4.37
N ASN A 154 -15.10 -1.71 -5.71
CA ASN A 154 -16.29 -1.93 -6.52
C ASN A 154 -16.75 -3.39 -6.42
N TRP A 155 -15.82 -4.34 -6.42
CA TRP A 155 -16.13 -5.75 -6.17
C TRP A 155 -16.77 -5.95 -4.79
N LEU A 156 -16.23 -5.32 -3.75
CA LEU A 156 -16.83 -5.31 -2.41
C LEU A 156 -18.18 -4.60 -2.38
N GLY A 157 -18.30 -3.43 -3.01
CA GLY A 157 -19.47 -2.58 -2.96
C GLY A 157 -20.68 -3.09 -3.76
N GLY A 158 -20.48 -4.09 -4.62
CA GLY A 158 -21.57 -4.77 -5.33
C GLY A 158 -22.50 -5.56 -4.39
N ASP A 159 -22.03 -5.91 -3.20
CA ASP A 159 -22.82 -6.51 -2.12
C ASP A 159 -23.09 -5.46 -1.04
N GLN A 160 -24.37 -5.15 -0.79
CA GLN A 160 -24.77 -4.19 0.24
C GLN A 160 -24.22 -4.54 1.62
N ASN A 161 -23.97 -5.82 1.90
CA ASN A 161 -23.41 -6.29 3.18
C ASN A 161 -21.91 -5.98 3.34
N ARG A 162 -21.21 -5.61 2.25
CA ARG A 162 -19.75 -5.38 2.24
C ARG A 162 -19.37 -3.92 1.94
N ALA A 163 -20.33 -3.00 1.86
CA ALA A 163 -20.07 -1.57 1.63
C ALA A 163 -19.14 -0.93 2.68
N VAL A 164 -19.21 -1.38 3.95
CA VAL A 164 -18.29 -0.94 5.01
C VAL A 164 -16.86 -1.37 4.70
N LEU A 165 -16.66 -2.60 4.21
CA LEU A 165 -15.34 -3.09 3.80
C LEU A 165 -14.78 -2.29 2.63
N ALA A 166 -15.62 -1.90 1.66
CA ALA A 166 -15.20 -1.05 0.54
C ALA A 166 -14.68 0.32 1.02
N SER A 167 -15.36 0.94 2.00
CA SER A 167 -14.92 2.20 2.61
C SER A 167 -13.58 2.04 3.35
N VAL A 168 -13.46 0.95 4.11
CA VAL A 168 -12.29 0.59 4.92
C VAL A 168 -11.07 0.28 4.02
N ALA A 169 -11.27 -0.47 2.93
CA ALA A 169 -10.28 -0.75 1.89
C ALA A 169 -9.69 0.52 1.26
N LEU A 170 -10.51 1.56 1.10
CA LEU A 170 -10.10 2.84 0.55
C LEU A 170 -9.47 3.78 1.60
N ALA A 171 -9.40 3.37 2.86
CA ALA A 171 -9.06 4.23 4.00
C ALA A 171 -9.91 5.53 4.00
N HIS A 172 -11.19 5.40 3.63
CA HIS A 172 -12.16 6.48 3.69
C HIS A 172 -12.69 6.68 5.12
N GLY A 173 -13.31 7.83 5.36
CA GLY A 173 -13.86 8.24 6.65
C GLY A 173 -13.34 9.58 7.15
N ILE A 174 -13.95 10.07 8.21
CA ILE A 174 -13.54 11.26 8.96
C ILE A 174 -13.11 10.77 10.35
N PRO A 175 -11.90 11.07 10.82
CA PRO A 175 -11.53 10.81 12.21
C PRO A 175 -12.53 11.50 13.12
N HIS A 176 -13.13 10.76 14.07
CA HIS A 176 -14.10 11.33 14.98
C HIS A 176 -13.50 12.53 15.74
N LYS A 177 -14.13 13.71 15.66
CA LYS A 177 -13.56 14.96 16.21
C LYS A 177 -13.40 14.93 17.74
N GLY A 178 -14.24 14.17 18.44
CA GLY A 178 -14.26 14.11 19.90
C GLY A 178 -13.32 13.08 20.52
N ASP A 179 -12.88 12.07 19.76
CA ASP A 179 -11.98 11.04 20.29
C ASP A 179 -11.13 10.41 19.17
N LYS A 180 -9.96 11.01 18.95
CA LYS A 180 -8.99 10.54 17.96
C LYS A 180 -8.33 9.23 18.41
N LEU A 181 -8.30 8.93 19.71
CA LEU A 181 -7.65 7.74 20.25
C LEU A 181 -8.55 6.52 20.06
N LEU A 182 -9.85 6.64 20.34
CA LEU A 182 -10.80 5.54 20.17
C LEU A 182 -10.80 5.03 18.73
N PHE A 183 -10.77 5.91 17.73
CA PHE A 183 -10.86 5.47 16.33
C PHE A 183 -9.51 5.13 15.66
N LYS A 184 -8.41 5.60 16.26
CA LYS A 184 -7.05 5.28 15.82
C LYS A 184 -6.56 3.95 16.42
N HIS A 185 -7.08 3.57 17.60
CA HIS A 185 -6.58 2.43 18.37
C HIS A 185 -7.65 1.43 18.88
N TYR A 186 -8.94 1.79 18.97
CA TYR A 186 -9.93 0.99 19.72
C TYR A 186 -11.26 0.67 19.01
N SER A 187 -11.63 1.33 17.91
CA SER A 187 -12.74 0.86 17.09
C SER A 187 -12.19 -0.27 16.21
N ASN A 188 -12.69 -1.49 16.45
CA ASN A 188 -12.50 -2.64 15.58
C ASN A 188 -13.05 -2.30 14.19
N ARG A 189 -12.25 -1.55 13.41
CA ARG A 189 -12.40 -1.54 11.97
C ARG A 189 -12.39 -3.00 11.55
N PRO A 190 -13.24 -3.39 10.59
CA PRO A 190 -13.37 -4.79 10.20
C PRO A 190 -12.16 -5.24 9.37
N TRP A 191 -10.94 -5.08 9.91
CA TRP A 191 -9.68 -5.43 9.28
C TRP A 191 -9.59 -6.93 9.04
N ALA A 192 -10.00 -7.75 10.01
CA ALA A 192 -10.14 -9.19 9.80
C ALA A 192 -10.96 -9.51 8.54
N HIS A 193 -12.16 -8.94 8.43
CA HIS A 193 -13.02 -9.13 7.28
C HIS A 193 -12.46 -8.51 5.99
N LEU A 194 -11.73 -7.39 6.07
CA LEU A 194 -11.04 -6.84 4.91
C LEU A 194 -9.96 -7.79 4.42
N PHE A 195 -9.13 -8.33 5.30
CA PHE A 195 -8.04 -9.22 4.94
C PHE A 195 -8.55 -10.52 4.33
N GLU A 196 -9.62 -11.09 4.89
CA GLU A 196 -10.29 -12.24 4.27
C GLU A 196 -10.87 -11.90 2.89
N ALA A 197 -11.51 -10.74 2.75
CA ALA A 197 -12.00 -10.31 1.45
C ALA A 197 -10.87 -10.04 0.44
N GLN A 198 -9.70 -9.58 0.88
CA GLN A 198 -8.50 -9.44 0.02
C GLN A 198 -8.01 -10.81 -0.46
N LYS A 199 -8.06 -11.85 0.38
CA LYS A 199 -7.69 -13.23 0.01
C LYS A 199 -8.70 -13.82 -0.97
N GLU A 200 -10.00 -13.66 -0.72
CA GLU A 200 -11.07 -14.06 -1.65
C GLU A 200 -10.93 -13.37 -3.00
N TYR A 201 -10.65 -12.05 -3.00
CA TYR A 201 -10.46 -11.30 -4.23
C TYR A 201 -9.23 -11.80 -5.01
N ARG A 202 -8.14 -12.15 -4.32
CA ARG A 202 -6.98 -12.78 -4.96
C ARG A 202 -7.35 -14.11 -5.61
N GLN A 203 -8.10 -14.96 -4.91
CA GLN A 203 -8.55 -16.26 -5.44
C GLN A 203 -9.42 -16.09 -6.69
N LEU A 204 -10.30 -15.08 -6.72
CA LEU A 204 -11.07 -14.74 -7.92
C LEU A 204 -10.18 -14.38 -9.11
N LEU A 205 -9.04 -13.71 -8.87
CA LEU A 205 -8.08 -13.33 -9.91
C LEU A 205 -7.04 -14.41 -10.20
N GLN A 206 -7.03 -15.54 -9.48
CA GLN A 206 -6.05 -16.61 -9.66
C GLN A 206 -5.95 -17.10 -11.12
N PRO A 207 -7.05 -17.29 -11.88
CA PRO A 207 -6.96 -17.67 -13.30
C PRO A 207 -6.21 -16.66 -14.17
N ILE A 208 -6.19 -15.37 -13.80
CA ILE A 208 -5.43 -14.34 -14.52
C ILE A 208 -3.94 -14.50 -14.23
N PHE A 209 -3.57 -14.79 -12.97
CA PHE A 209 -2.19 -15.03 -12.59
C PHE A 209 -1.64 -16.32 -13.18
N ASP A 210 -2.42 -17.40 -13.21
CA ASP A 210 -2.02 -18.68 -13.81
C ASP A 210 -1.89 -18.58 -15.33
N GLY A 211 -2.62 -17.64 -15.95
CA GLY A 211 -2.62 -17.41 -17.39
C GLY A 211 -1.44 -16.59 -17.91
N VAL A 212 -0.59 -16.03 -17.04
CA VAL A 212 0.62 -15.29 -17.44
C VAL A 212 1.86 -16.12 -17.16
N PRO A 213 2.86 -16.15 -18.08
CA PRO A 213 4.13 -16.81 -17.81
C PRO A 213 4.77 -16.25 -16.54
N ASP A 214 5.45 -17.13 -15.80
CA ASP A 214 6.21 -16.72 -14.62
C ASP A 214 7.18 -15.59 -14.99
N PRO A 215 7.02 -14.38 -14.41
CA PRO A 215 7.91 -13.28 -14.72
C PRO A 215 9.38 -13.57 -14.34
N LEU A 216 9.63 -14.51 -13.43
CA LEU A 216 10.99 -15.00 -13.09
C LEU A 216 11.64 -15.84 -14.17
N ALA A 217 10.87 -16.44 -15.07
CA ALA A 217 11.42 -17.31 -16.12
C ALA A 217 12.33 -16.55 -17.10
N THR A 218 12.26 -15.22 -17.14
CA THR A 218 13.00 -14.38 -18.11
C THR A 218 13.99 -13.41 -17.45
N HIS A 219 13.76 -12.96 -16.22
CA HIS A 219 14.69 -12.09 -15.49
C HIS A 219 14.37 -12.12 -13.99
N ASP A 220 15.27 -12.68 -13.18
CA ASP A 220 15.20 -12.58 -11.72
C ASP A 220 16.20 -11.53 -11.20
N PRO A 221 15.74 -10.33 -10.79
CA PRO A 221 16.62 -9.30 -10.25
C PRO A 221 17.17 -9.65 -8.86
N LEU A 222 16.71 -10.73 -8.22
CA LEU A 222 17.21 -11.24 -6.94
C LEU A 222 18.28 -12.34 -7.12
N ALA A 223 18.37 -12.96 -8.30
CA ALA A 223 19.30 -14.07 -8.55
C ALA A 223 20.74 -13.64 -8.87
N GLY A 224 20.98 -12.34 -9.14
CA GLY A 224 22.30 -11.80 -9.49
C GLY A 224 22.57 -11.76 -10.99
#